data_AF-A0A3C1T5A1-F1
#
_entry.id   AF-A0A3C1T5A1-F1
#
_cell.length_a   1.000
_cell.length_b   1.000
_cell.length_c   1.000
_cell.angle_alpha   90.00
_cell.angle_beta   90.00
_cell.angle_gamma   90.00
#
_symmetry.space_group_name_H-M   'P 1'
#
loop_
_entity.id
_entity.type
_entity.pdbx_description
1 polymer ?
#
loop_
_entity_poly.entity_id
_entity_poly.type
_entity_poly.pdbx_seq_one_letter_code
_entity_poly.pdbx_strand_id
1 'polypeptide(L)'
;MPLHKTAGLLFLLLCSFCFTKRTTAQCATPISTFPYTEGFETTNGGWTPGGTGSDWAWGTPVKATINSAASGTKCWITGGLTSGPYSNGEASWLQSPCFDFTSVAHPYISFAVFWETERRFDGAGFQYSTDLGATWTNVGSQADPVNCLND
;
A
#
# COMPACT_ATOMS: atom_id res chain seq x y z
N MET A 1 -51.61 -49.72 -24.10
CA MET A 1 -50.67 -48.66 -23.69
C MET A 1 -50.67 -48.55 -22.16
N PRO A 2 -49.71 -49.14 -21.42
CA PRO A 2 -49.48 -48.78 -20.03
C PRO A 2 -48.20 -47.95 -19.90
N LEU A 3 -48.31 -46.88 -19.11
CA LEU A 3 -47.27 -45.91 -18.79
C LEU A 3 -46.40 -46.46 -17.65
N HIS A 4 -45.11 -46.72 -17.89
CA HIS A 4 -44.17 -47.10 -16.83
C HIS A 4 -43.58 -45.85 -16.16
N LYS A 5 -43.74 -45.78 -14.84
CA LYS A 5 -43.17 -44.79 -13.91
C LYS A 5 -41.65 -44.91 -13.87
N THR A 6 -40.94 -43.78 -13.85
CA THR A 6 -39.64 -43.66 -13.15
C THR A 6 -39.53 -42.26 -12.53
N ALA A 7 -39.59 -42.20 -11.20
CA ALA A 7 -39.23 -41.01 -10.44
C ALA A 7 -37.74 -41.13 -10.10
N GLY A 8 -36.89 -40.41 -10.84
CA GLY A 8 -35.45 -40.33 -10.59
C GLY A 8 -35.17 -39.33 -9.47
N LEU A 9 -34.67 -39.84 -8.35
CA LEU A 9 -34.22 -39.08 -7.19
C LEU A 9 -32.95 -38.28 -7.56
N LEU A 10 -33.08 -36.97 -7.78
CA LEU A 10 -31.94 -36.09 -8.06
C LEU A 10 -31.30 -35.64 -6.74
N PHE A 11 -30.25 -36.34 -6.30
CA PHE A 11 -29.46 -35.95 -5.13
C PHE A 11 -28.48 -34.84 -5.53
N LEU A 12 -28.83 -33.58 -5.28
CA LEU A 12 -27.91 -32.45 -5.47
C LEU A 12 -26.77 -32.52 -4.45
N LEU A 13 -25.58 -32.90 -4.91
CA LEU A 13 -24.33 -32.69 -4.20
C LEU A 13 -24.03 -31.18 -4.16
N LEU A 14 -24.43 -30.50 -3.08
CA LEU A 14 -23.88 -29.17 -2.77
C LEU A 14 -22.43 -29.34 -2.31
N CYS A 15 -21.51 -29.33 -3.27
CA CYS A 15 -20.10 -29.15 -3.00
C CYS A 15 -19.91 -27.71 -2.50
N SER A 16 -19.92 -27.52 -1.18
CA SER A 16 -19.61 -26.24 -0.58
C SER A 16 -18.16 -25.91 -0.93
N PHE A 17 -17.97 -24.96 -1.86
CA PHE A 17 -16.70 -24.28 -2.04
C PHE A 17 -16.40 -23.54 -0.73
N CYS A 18 -15.68 -24.21 0.17
CA CYS A 18 -15.08 -23.55 1.32
C CYS A 18 -13.94 -22.68 0.78
N PHE A 19 -14.27 -21.44 0.40
CA PHE A 19 -13.27 -20.44 0.12
C PHE A 19 -12.50 -20.20 1.42
N THR A 20 -11.26 -20.68 1.49
CA THR A 20 -10.33 -20.26 2.53
C THR A 20 -10.09 -18.77 2.37
N LYS A 21 -10.82 -17.95 3.12
CA LYS A 21 -10.48 -16.55 3.34
C LYS A 21 -9.16 -16.56 4.11
N ARG A 22 -8.04 -16.31 3.43
CA ARG A 22 -6.78 -16.00 4.12
C ARG A 22 -6.95 -14.64 4.76
N THR A 23 -7.28 -14.61 6.04
CA THR A 23 -7.11 -13.43 6.88
C THR A 23 -5.63 -13.28 7.17
N THR A 24 -4.93 -12.50 6.35
CA THR A 24 -3.59 -12.02 6.71
C THR A 24 -3.78 -10.97 7.78
N ALA A 25 -3.35 -11.26 9.01
CA ALA A 25 -3.25 -10.21 10.03
C ALA A 25 -2.25 -9.17 9.53
N GLN A 26 -2.70 -7.92 9.39
CA GLN A 26 -1.90 -6.82 8.83
C GLN A 26 -0.56 -6.63 9.56
N CYS A 27 -0.50 -6.98 10.84
CA CYS A 27 0.66 -6.80 11.71
C CYS A 27 1.14 -8.10 12.35
N ALA A 28 1.13 -9.24 11.65
CA ALA A 28 1.55 -10.52 12.24
C ALA A 28 2.99 -10.49 12.79
N THR A 29 3.88 -9.74 12.13
CA THR A 29 5.28 -9.54 12.54
C THR A 29 5.64 -8.06 12.34
N PRO A 30 5.35 -7.18 13.32
CA PRO A 30 5.68 -5.77 13.18
C PRO A 30 7.19 -5.55 13.21
N ILE A 31 7.64 -4.48 12.55
CA ILE A 31 9.02 -4.01 12.66
C ILE A 31 9.19 -3.33 14.03
N SER A 32 10.05 -3.90 14.88
CA SER A 32 10.31 -3.44 16.25
C SER A 32 11.79 -3.20 16.55
N THR A 33 12.67 -3.31 15.54
CA THR A 33 14.10 -3.02 15.68
C THR A 33 14.42 -1.70 14.99
N PHE A 34 15.01 -0.77 15.72
CA PHE A 34 15.31 0.59 15.26
C PHE A 34 16.78 0.96 15.47
N PRO A 35 17.40 1.78 14.60
CA PRO A 35 16.79 2.44 13.44
C PRO A 35 16.45 1.44 12.32
N TYR A 36 15.31 1.67 11.67
CA TYR A 36 14.90 0.92 10.49
C TYR A 36 15.20 1.76 9.24
N THR A 37 15.74 1.13 8.20
CA THR A 37 15.99 1.78 6.91
C THR A 37 15.65 0.82 5.79
N GLU A 38 14.83 1.28 4.85
CA GLU A 38 14.45 0.53 3.66
C GLU A 38 14.87 1.31 2.42
N GLY A 39 15.75 0.71 1.61
CA GLY A 39 16.23 1.27 0.35
C GLY A 39 15.58 0.66 -0.88
N PHE A 40 14.71 -0.34 -0.71
CA PHE A 40 13.94 -1.04 -1.73
C PHE A 40 14.76 -1.83 -2.75
N GLU A 41 16.06 -2.06 -2.53
CA GLU A 41 16.95 -2.70 -3.50
C GLU A 41 16.75 -4.21 -3.62
N THR A 42 16.53 -4.88 -2.49
CA THR A 42 16.43 -6.34 -2.44
C THR A 42 14.97 -6.81 -2.51
N THR A 43 14.07 -6.08 -1.85
CA THR A 43 12.65 -6.40 -1.79
C THR A 43 11.82 -5.12 -1.89
N ASN A 44 10.51 -5.25 -2.07
CA ASN A 44 9.57 -4.13 -2.01
C ASN A 44 9.36 -3.57 -0.57
N GLY A 45 10.14 -4.05 0.40
CA GLY A 45 10.08 -3.70 1.82
C GLY A 45 8.83 -4.20 2.53
N GLY A 46 8.07 -5.11 1.92
CA GLY A 46 6.76 -5.52 2.43
C GLY A 46 5.68 -4.44 2.29
N TRP A 47 5.94 -3.38 1.53
CA TRP A 47 4.93 -2.36 1.25
C TRP A 47 3.90 -2.90 0.27
N THR A 48 2.65 -2.49 0.47
CA THR A 48 1.50 -2.97 -0.30
C THR A 48 0.76 -1.79 -0.93
N PRO A 49 0.59 -1.78 -2.25
CA PRO A 49 -0.24 -0.79 -2.91
C PRO A 49 -1.73 -1.17 -2.82
N GLY A 50 -2.60 -0.16 -2.85
CA GLY A 50 -4.04 -0.39 -2.85
C GLY A 50 -4.84 0.87 -3.18
N GLY A 51 -6.14 0.80 -2.97
CA GLY A 51 -7.09 1.86 -3.34
C GLY A 51 -7.60 1.74 -4.77
N THR A 52 -8.20 2.80 -5.28
CA THR A 52 -8.89 2.84 -6.57
C THR A 52 -7.95 3.35 -7.65
N GLY A 53 -7.84 2.61 -8.76
CA GLY A 53 -6.97 3.00 -9.88
C GLY A 53 -5.47 2.91 -9.58
N SER A 54 -5.09 2.11 -8.57
CA SER A 54 -3.70 1.97 -8.13
C SER A 54 -2.80 1.48 -9.25
N ASP A 55 -1.79 2.28 -9.60
CA ASP A 55 -0.78 1.95 -10.60
C ASP A 55 0.66 2.01 -10.04
N TRP A 56 0.76 1.93 -8.72
CA TRP A 56 2.01 1.83 -8.00
C TRP A 56 2.85 0.65 -8.52
N ALA A 57 4.11 0.94 -8.82
CA ALA A 57 5.09 -0.04 -9.25
C ALA A 57 6.35 0.05 -8.40
N TRP A 58 6.88 -1.11 -8.03
CA TRP A 58 8.19 -1.24 -7.39
C TRP A 58 9.22 -1.67 -8.42
N GLY A 59 10.32 -0.93 -8.53
CA GLY A 59 11.41 -1.26 -9.42
C GLY A 59 12.25 -0.05 -9.79
N THR A 60 12.97 -0.16 -10.91
CA THR A 60 13.88 0.90 -11.36
C THR A 60 13.14 1.86 -12.29
N PRO A 61 12.93 3.13 -11.88
CA PRO A 61 12.23 4.10 -12.70
C PRO A 61 13.12 4.53 -13.87
N VAL A 62 12.55 4.62 -15.06
CA VAL A 62 13.20 5.06 -16.31
C VAL A 62 12.31 6.03 -17.09
N LYS A 63 11.47 6.80 -16.38
CA LYS A 63 10.64 7.86 -16.97
C LYS A 63 11.49 9.07 -17.41
N ALA A 64 10.86 10.07 -18.02
CA ALA A 64 11.53 11.31 -18.39
C ALA A 64 11.92 12.17 -17.16
N THR A 65 11.00 12.32 -16.20
CA THR A 65 11.20 13.19 -15.01
C THR A 65 11.72 12.41 -13.81
N ILE A 66 10.94 11.46 -13.28
CA ILE A 66 11.35 10.61 -12.17
C ILE A 66 12.05 9.39 -12.75
N ASN A 67 13.37 9.49 -12.91
CA ASN A 67 14.20 8.55 -13.69
C ASN A 67 15.29 7.84 -12.87
N SER A 68 15.25 8.01 -11.55
CA SER A 68 16.17 7.41 -10.61
C SER A 68 15.51 7.28 -9.24
N ALA A 69 15.98 6.32 -8.45
CA ALA A 69 15.62 6.18 -7.04
C ALA A 69 16.51 7.11 -6.19
N ALA A 70 16.02 7.51 -5.01
CA ALA A 70 16.78 8.35 -4.08
C ALA A 70 18.02 7.65 -3.51
N SER A 71 17.97 6.31 -3.40
CA SER A 71 19.08 5.44 -3.05
C SER A 71 19.12 4.29 -4.03
N GLY A 72 20.32 3.84 -4.42
CA GLY A 72 20.47 2.65 -5.25
C GLY A 72 19.77 2.76 -6.61
N THR A 73 18.93 1.78 -6.92
CA THR A 73 18.30 1.60 -8.22
C THR A 73 16.78 1.42 -8.17
N LYS A 74 16.18 1.14 -7.01
CA LYS A 74 14.76 0.79 -6.92
C LYS A 74 13.99 1.71 -5.98
N CYS A 75 12.75 2.01 -6.34
CA CYS A 75 11.80 2.72 -5.49
C CYS A 75 10.36 2.30 -5.82
N TRP A 76 9.41 2.85 -5.08
CA TRP A 76 8.00 2.84 -5.43
C TRP A 76 7.64 4.14 -6.17
N ILE A 77 6.81 4.03 -7.20
CA ILE A 77 6.37 5.15 -8.04
C ILE A 77 4.97 4.88 -8.62
N THR A 78 4.17 5.92 -8.85
CA THR A 78 2.90 5.86 -9.59
C THR A 78 3.10 6.05 -11.11
N GLY A 79 2.15 5.54 -11.89
CA GLY A 79 2.16 5.55 -13.36
C GLY A 79 3.16 4.57 -13.97
N GLY A 80 3.53 3.50 -13.27
CA GLY A 80 4.50 2.51 -13.75
C GLY A 80 5.97 2.98 -13.79
N LEU A 81 6.87 2.12 -14.28
CA LEU A 81 8.33 2.37 -14.21
C LEU A 81 8.91 3.07 -15.45
N THR A 82 8.27 2.98 -16.62
CA THR A 82 8.91 3.31 -17.89
C THR A 82 8.42 4.59 -18.53
N SER A 83 7.11 4.78 -18.64
CA SER A 83 6.51 5.91 -19.35
C SER A 83 5.07 6.10 -18.95
N GLY A 84 4.54 7.30 -19.17
CA GLY A 84 3.15 7.66 -18.91
C GLY A 84 2.97 8.39 -17.57
N PRO A 85 1.86 9.12 -17.42
CA PRO A 85 1.47 9.72 -16.15
C PRO A 85 0.95 8.65 -15.18
N TYR A 86 0.68 9.05 -13.94
CA TYR A 86 -0.20 8.30 -13.05
C TYR A 86 -1.63 8.26 -13.62
N SER A 87 -2.44 7.34 -13.11
CA SER A 87 -3.78 7.05 -13.63
C SER A 87 -4.74 8.21 -13.35
N ASN A 88 -5.57 8.57 -14.33
CA ASN A 88 -6.55 9.63 -14.16
C ASN A 88 -7.59 9.25 -13.10
N GLY A 89 -7.83 10.14 -12.13
CA GLY A 89 -8.74 9.89 -11.02
C GLY A 89 -8.25 8.81 -10.04
N GLU A 90 -6.94 8.55 -10.01
CA GLU A 90 -6.34 7.64 -9.04
C GLU A 90 -6.57 8.13 -7.61
N ALA A 91 -7.12 7.25 -6.79
CA ALA A 91 -7.29 7.43 -5.36
C ALA A 91 -6.67 6.21 -4.67
N SER A 92 -5.35 6.13 -4.75
CA SER A 92 -4.55 4.99 -4.31
C SER A 92 -3.67 5.34 -3.11
N TRP A 93 -3.07 4.32 -2.53
CA TRP A 93 -2.13 4.45 -1.43
C TRP A 93 -1.04 3.39 -1.53
N LEU A 94 0.10 3.67 -0.90
CA LEU A 94 1.16 2.71 -0.65
C LEU A 94 1.33 2.58 0.87
N GLN A 95 0.99 1.40 1.38
CA GLN A 95 0.96 1.13 2.81
C GLN A 95 2.25 0.41 3.23
N SER A 96 2.90 0.91 4.28
CA SER A 96 4.06 0.25 4.88
C SER A 96 3.65 -1.01 5.65
N PRO A 97 4.62 -1.89 6.01
CA PRO A 97 4.43 -2.83 7.11
C PRO A 97 4.06 -2.11 8.41
N CYS A 98 3.56 -2.86 9.38
CA CYS A 98 3.32 -2.32 10.71
C CYS A 98 4.64 -2.09 11.46
N PHE A 99 4.69 -0.99 12.19
CA PHE A 99 5.78 -0.65 13.09
C PHE A 99 5.29 -0.71 14.54
N ASP A 100 6.10 -1.31 15.41
CA ASP A 100 5.89 -1.26 16.86
C ASP A 100 6.84 -0.24 17.46
N PHE A 101 6.34 0.96 17.75
CA PHE A 101 7.11 2.04 18.35
C PHE A 101 7.11 2.03 19.88
N THR A 102 6.59 0.98 20.54
CA THR A 102 6.45 0.97 22.02
C THR A 102 7.75 1.18 22.78
N SER A 103 8.90 0.78 22.20
CA SER A 103 10.22 0.97 22.78
C SER A 103 10.93 2.26 22.35
N VAL A 104 10.27 3.14 21.58
CA VAL A 104 10.87 4.36 21.02
C VAL A 104 10.20 5.58 21.67
N ALA A 105 10.95 6.32 22.49
CA ALA A 105 10.41 7.46 23.23
C ALA A 105 9.94 8.61 22.31
N HIS A 106 10.67 8.86 21.21
CA HIS A 106 10.37 9.92 20.25
C HIS A 106 10.51 9.37 18.82
N PRO A 107 9.51 8.63 18.32
CA PRO A 107 9.56 8.06 16.98
C PRO A 107 9.47 9.18 15.94
N TYR A 108 10.36 9.14 14.95
CA TYR A 108 10.27 10.00 13.78
C TYR A 108 10.46 9.15 12.52
N ILE A 109 9.87 9.61 11.43
CA ILE A 109 9.96 8.97 10.12
C ILE A 109 10.54 10.01 9.16
N SER A 110 11.52 9.59 8.35
CA SER A 110 12.05 10.37 7.25
C SER A 110 12.09 9.51 5.99
N PHE A 111 11.81 10.14 4.85
CA PHE A 111 11.89 9.50 3.55
C PHE A 111 12.22 10.54 2.48
N ALA A 112 12.84 10.07 1.40
CA ALA A 112 13.02 10.88 0.21
C ALA A 112 11.75 10.81 -0.65
N VAL A 113 11.34 11.94 -1.21
CA VAL A 113 10.22 12.03 -2.13
C VAL A 113 10.61 12.88 -3.34
N PHE A 114 10.28 12.39 -4.53
CA PHE A 114 10.34 13.15 -5.77
C PHE A 114 8.97 13.02 -6.44
N TRP A 115 8.30 14.15 -6.65
CA TRP A 115 6.93 14.20 -7.16
C TRP A 115 6.86 14.95 -8.48
N GLU A 116 5.97 14.47 -9.35
CA GLU A 116 5.55 15.11 -10.59
C GLU A 116 4.03 14.95 -10.61
N THR A 117 3.32 16.02 -10.23
CA THR A 117 1.86 16.02 -10.06
C THR A 117 1.25 17.30 -10.63
N GLU A 118 -0.03 17.24 -11.01
CA GLU A 118 -0.74 18.42 -11.47
C GLU A 118 -0.82 19.48 -10.37
N ARG A 119 -0.24 20.64 -10.65
CA ARG A 119 -0.14 21.74 -9.70
C ARG A 119 -1.54 22.20 -9.27
N ARG A 120 -1.80 22.16 -7.95
CA ARG A 120 -3.04 22.55 -7.25
C ARG A 120 -4.18 21.53 -7.28
N PHE A 121 -4.09 20.47 -8.07
CA PHE A 121 -5.17 19.49 -8.20
C PHE A 121 -4.79 18.16 -7.57
N ASP A 122 -3.54 17.72 -7.80
CA ASP A 122 -3.07 16.40 -7.39
C ASP A 122 -1.96 16.48 -6.34
N GLY A 123 -1.84 15.42 -5.55
CA GLY A 123 -0.81 15.28 -4.54
C GLY A 123 -0.96 14.00 -3.73
N ALA A 124 -0.10 13.86 -2.73
CA ALA A 124 -0.13 12.78 -1.76
C ALA A 124 -0.05 13.35 -0.34
N GLY A 125 -0.76 12.72 0.58
CA GLY A 125 -0.65 12.97 2.02
C GLY A 125 0.06 11.80 2.70
N PHE A 126 0.78 12.08 3.79
CA PHE A 126 1.28 11.03 4.68
C PHE A 126 0.26 10.80 5.79
N GLN A 127 -0.11 9.54 6.02
CA GLN A 127 -1.10 9.15 7.01
C GLN A 127 -0.60 8.01 7.87
N TYR A 128 -1.18 7.86 9.06
CA TYR A 128 -0.94 6.74 9.95
C TYR A 128 -2.25 6.14 10.47
N SER A 129 -2.18 4.90 10.91
CA SER A 129 -3.29 4.17 11.55
C SER A 129 -2.77 3.46 12.80
N THR A 130 -3.57 3.46 13.86
CA THR A 130 -3.32 2.72 15.11
C THR A 130 -4.36 1.62 15.35
N ASP A 131 -5.27 1.41 14.39
CA ASP A 131 -6.40 0.48 14.46
C ASP A 131 -6.39 -0.54 13.30
N LEU A 132 -5.19 -0.95 12.90
CA LEU A 132 -4.96 -1.96 11.85
C LEU A 132 -5.56 -1.55 10.49
N GLY A 133 -5.46 -0.27 10.14
CA GLY A 133 -5.90 0.26 8.85
C GLY A 133 -7.39 0.52 8.73
N ALA A 134 -8.16 0.40 9.83
CA ALA A 134 -9.60 0.69 9.81
C ALA A 134 -9.87 2.20 9.67
N THR A 135 -9.06 3.04 10.29
CA THR A 135 -9.08 4.49 10.12
C THR A 135 -7.67 5.05 9.94
N TRP A 136 -7.58 6.20 9.27
CA TRP A 136 -6.33 6.85 8.91
C TRP A 136 -6.37 8.32 9.32
N THR A 137 -5.28 8.78 9.94
CA THR A 137 -5.10 10.17 10.36
C THR A 137 -3.97 10.80 9.56
N ASN A 138 -4.18 12.01 9.04
CA ASN A 138 -3.12 12.78 8.37
C ASN A 138 -2.01 13.12 9.36
N VAL A 139 -0.76 12.91 8.92
CA VAL A 139 0.41 13.46 9.60
C VAL A 139 0.60 14.88 9.12
N GLY A 140 0.59 15.81 10.06
CA GLY A 140 0.76 17.22 9.75
C GLY A 140 -0.51 17.91 9.26
N SER A 141 -0.46 19.23 9.23
CA SER A 141 -1.47 20.10 8.62
C SER A 141 -0.80 21.30 7.96
N GLN A 142 -1.53 22.03 7.09
CA GLN A 142 -1.03 23.28 6.51
C GLN A 142 -0.77 24.36 7.58
N ALA A 143 -1.38 24.23 8.76
CA ALA A 143 -1.20 25.15 9.88
C ALA A 143 -0.03 24.74 10.79
N ASP A 144 0.57 23.57 10.58
CA ASP A 144 1.62 23.07 11.45
C ASP A 144 2.96 23.80 11.20
N PRO A 145 3.82 23.93 12.22
CA PRO A 145 5.18 24.44 12.04
C PRO A 145 5.98 23.63 11.02
N VAL A 146 6.92 24.30 10.35
CA VAL A 146 7.76 23.71 9.28
C VAL A 146 8.53 22.46 9.74
N ASN A 147 8.86 22.35 11.03
CA ASN A 147 9.44 21.16 11.62
C ASN A 147 9.10 21.05 13.11
N CYS A 148 9.31 19.86 13.68
CA CYS A 148 9.23 19.57 15.10
C CYS A 148 10.55 19.83 15.87
N LEU A 149 11.49 20.59 15.28
CA LEU A 149 12.85 20.77 15.81
C LEU A 149 13.08 22.14 16.46
N ASN A 150 12.07 23.01 16.44
CA ASN A 150 12.17 24.40 16.90
C ASN A 150 11.21 24.73 18.06
N ASP A 151 10.92 23.76 18.94
CA ASP A 151 10.24 24.03 20.21
C ASP A 151 11.23 24.54 21.28
#